data_AF-A0A537IK52-F1
#
_entry.id   AF-A0A537IK52-F1
#
_cell.length_a   1.000
_cell.length_b   1.000
_cell.length_c   1.000
_cell.angle_alpha   90.00
_cell.angle_beta   90.00
_cell.angle_gamma   90.00
#
_symmetry.space_group_name_H-M   'P 1'
#
loop_
_entity.id
_entity.type
_entity.pdbx_description
1 polymer ?
#
loop_
_entity_poly.entity_id
_entity_poly.type
_entity_poly.pdbx_seq_one_letter_code
_entity_poly.pdbx_strand_id
1 'polypeptide(L)'
;MRKLPVFVAFLLLLVVLIVSCGKTGAALQEPVDCSTVINKNFATDINPIVQSTCNQQGCHDVASINGPGPLTNYSQVFNARLVIRGAIESGLMPQNSTLSKNQRNAIICWIDGGAPNN
;
A
#
# COMPACT_ATOMS: atom_id res chain seq x y z
N MET A 1 43.36 -30.75 21.22
CA MET A 1 43.46 -29.76 20.10
C MET A 1 42.40 -29.93 19.00
N ARG A 2 41.26 -30.62 19.25
CA ARG A 2 40.19 -30.85 18.24
C ARG A 2 39.00 -29.87 18.30
N LYS A 3 39.02 -28.89 19.21
CA LYS A 3 37.90 -27.96 19.44
C LYS A 3 37.94 -26.73 18.51
N LEU A 4 39.10 -26.44 17.91
CA LEU A 4 39.30 -25.35 16.96
C LEU A 4 38.46 -25.47 15.67
N PRO A 5 38.35 -26.63 15.00
CA PRO A 5 37.51 -26.75 13.81
C PRO A 5 36.01 -26.70 14.13
N VAL A 6 35.60 -27.15 15.33
CA VAL A 6 34.18 -27.09 15.78
C VAL A 6 33.77 -25.64 16.05
N PHE A 7 34.67 -24.84 16.64
CA PHE A 7 34.41 -23.43 16.90
C PHE A 7 34.34 -22.63 15.59
N VAL A 8 35.22 -22.92 14.63
CA VAL A 8 35.21 -22.29 13.30
C VAL A 8 33.94 -22.67 12.51
N ALA A 9 33.52 -23.94 12.56
CA ALA A 9 32.28 -24.38 11.93
C ALA A 9 31.03 -23.73 12.54
N PHE A 10 31.01 -23.55 13.87
CA PHE A 10 29.90 -22.88 14.56
C PHE A 10 29.87 -21.37 14.26
N LEU A 11 31.03 -20.73 14.15
CA LEU A 11 31.14 -19.32 13.77
C LEU A 11 30.71 -19.09 12.31
N LEU A 12 31.09 -19.99 11.40
CA LEU A 12 30.64 -19.98 9.99
C LEU A 12 29.13 -20.21 9.87
N LEU A 13 28.54 -21.11 10.67
CA LEU A 13 27.10 -21.36 10.68
C LEU A 13 26.30 -20.15 11.20
N LEU A 14 26.81 -19.45 12.22
CA LEU A 14 26.24 -18.20 12.72
C LEU A 14 26.29 -17.07 11.69
N VAL A 15 27.37 -17.00 10.89
CA VAL A 15 27.50 -16.04 9.78
C VAL A 15 26.50 -16.35 8.64
N VAL A 16 26.16 -17.61 8.40
CA VAL A 16 25.14 -17.97 7.38
C VAL A 16 23.72 -17.60 7.84
N LEU A 17 23.43 -17.67 9.15
CA LEU A 17 22.10 -17.33 9.68
C LEU A 17 21.78 -15.82 9.65
N ILE A 18 22.80 -14.95 9.72
CA ILE A 18 22.59 -13.49 9.59
C ILE A 18 22.37 -13.02 8.13
N VAL A 19 22.77 -13.82 7.14
CA VAL A 19 22.61 -13.49 5.70
C VAL A 19 21.22 -13.84 5.17
N SER A 20 20.43 -14.63 5.91
CA SER A 20 19.06 -15.01 5.51
C SER A 20 18.00 -13.95 5.87
N CYS A 21 18.38 -12.81 6.46
CA CYS A 21 17.47 -11.67 6.62
C CYS A 21 17.41 -10.83 5.33
N GLY A 22 17.13 -11.49 4.22
CA GLY A 22 16.61 -10.85 3.02
C GLY A 22 15.11 -10.85 3.09
N LYS A 23 14.50 -10.08 4.01
CA LYS A 23 13.15 -9.60 3.72
C LYS A 23 13.35 -8.81 2.43
N THR A 24 12.83 -9.32 1.31
CA THR A 24 12.64 -8.55 0.08
C THR A 24 11.62 -7.45 0.38
N GLY A 25 12.00 -6.55 1.29
CA GLY A 25 11.32 -5.33 1.63
C GLY A 25 11.65 -4.36 0.53
N ALA A 26 10.60 -3.86 -0.11
CA ALA A 26 10.63 -3.01 -1.28
C ALA A 26 11.37 -3.67 -2.46
N ALA A 27 10.61 -4.37 -3.31
CA ALA A 27 10.78 -4.07 -4.73
C ALA A 27 10.86 -2.53 -4.79
N LEU A 28 11.97 -1.97 -5.27
CA LEU A 28 12.08 -0.54 -5.53
C LEU A 28 10.81 -0.20 -6.32
N GLN A 29 9.85 0.40 -5.64
CA GLN A 29 8.56 0.69 -6.21
C GLN A 29 8.89 1.86 -7.14
N GLU A 30 9.18 1.54 -8.39
CA GLU A 30 9.44 2.55 -9.41
C GLU A 30 8.34 3.60 -9.29
N PRO A 31 8.71 4.90 -9.22
CA PRO A 31 7.74 5.97 -9.12
C PRO A 31 6.63 5.77 -10.14
N VAL A 32 5.37 5.92 -9.72
CA VAL A 32 4.24 5.73 -10.62
C VAL A 32 4.29 6.80 -11.72
N ASP A 33 4.47 6.38 -12.97
CA ASP A 33 4.40 7.29 -14.11
C ASP A 33 2.95 7.63 -14.46
N CYS A 34 2.49 8.77 -13.93
CA CYS A 34 1.13 9.26 -14.14
C CYS A 34 0.84 9.81 -15.54
N SER A 35 1.84 9.91 -16.42
CA SER A 35 1.61 10.26 -17.83
C SER A 35 0.92 9.13 -18.59
N THR A 36 1.07 7.89 -18.13
CA THR A 36 0.47 6.69 -18.74
C THR A 36 -0.90 6.33 -18.15
N VAL A 37 -1.28 6.96 -17.03
CA VAL A 37 -2.54 6.71 -16.33
C VAL A 37 -3.61 7.68 -16.80
N ILE A 38 -4.57 7.15 -17.57
CA ILE A 38 -5.67 7.91 -18.17
C ILE A 38 -6.95 7.89 -17.32
N ASN A 39 -7.17 6.84 -16.54
CA ASN A 39 -8.35 6.68 -15.68
C ASN A 39 -8.06 7.25 -14.28
N LYS A 40 -8.36 8.53 -14.10
CA LYS A 40 -8.13 9.28 -12.85
C LYS A 40 -9.24 10.28 -12.56
N ASN A 41 -10.43 10.05 -13.11
CA ASN A 41 -11.61 10.85 -12.82
C ASN A 41 -12.28 10.35 -11.52
N PHE A 42 -12.66 11.26 -10.63
CA PHE A 42 -13.15 10.84 -9.32
C PHE A 42 -14.45 10.03 -9.44
N ALA A 43 -15.45 10.58 -10.13
CA ALA A 43 -16.77 9.96 -10.20
C ALA A 43 -16.75 8.62 -10.94
N THR A 44 -16.01 8.53 -12.05
CA THR A 44 -16.04 7.34 -12.91
C THR A 44 -14.99 6.29 -12.59
N ASP A 45 -13.83 6.68 -12.06
CA ASP A 45 -12.70 5.76 -11.86
C ASP A 45 -12.40 5.53 -10.38
N ILE A 46 -12.27 6.59 -9.59
CA ILE A 46 -11.76 6.48 -8.21
C ILE A 46 -12.86 6.05 -7.24
N ASN A 47 -14.02 6.70 -7.30
CA ASN A 47 -15.12 6.42 -6.38
C ASN A 47 -15.58 4.96 -6.47
N PRO A 48 -15.76 4.34 -7.65
CA PRO A 48 -16.09 2.92 -7.73
C PRO A 48 -15.08 2.02 -7.03
N ILE A 49 -13.77 2.29 -7.16
CA ILE A 49 -12.71 1.53 -6.48
C ILE A 49 -12.82 1.71 -4.96
N VAL A 50 -12.97 2.95 -4.49
CA VAL A 50 -13.12 3.24 -3.06
C VAL A 50 -14.35 2.53 -2.49
N GLN A 51 -15.49 2.60 -3.17
CA GLN A 51 -16.72 1.96 -2.70
C GLN A 51 -16.63 0.43 -2.72
N SER A 52 -16.00 -0.17 -3.73
CA SER A 52 -15.89 -1.63 -3.83
C SER A 52 -14.81 -2.25 -2.94
N THR A 53 -13.86 -1.46 -2.46
CA THR A 53 -12.62 -2.02 -1.87
C THR A 53 -12.27 -1.41 -0.52
N CYS A 54 -12.56 -0.14 -0.29
CA CYS A 54 -12.21 0.57 0.94
C CYS A 54 -13.43 0.75 1.86
N ASN A 55 -14.55 1.24 1.31
CA ASN A 55 -15.82 1.44 2.00
C ASN A 55 -16.55 0.11 2.24
N GLN A 56 -15.91 -0.77 3.00
CA GLN A 56 -16.47 -2.06 3.37
C GLN A 56 -17.00 -2.00 4.80
N GLN A 57 -18.05 -2.78 5.07
CA GLN A 57 -18.65 -2.87 6.39
C GLN A 57 -17.59 -3.26 7.44
N GLY A 58 -17.50 -2.49 8.52
CA GLY A 58 -16.50 -2.67 9.58
C GLY A 58 -15.09 -2.16 9.26
N CYS A 59 -14.83 -1.66 8.04
CA CYS A 59 -13.53 -1.09 7.65
C CYS A 59 -13.60 0.44 7.55
N HIS A 60 -14.10 0.99 6.44
CA HIS A 60 -14.25 2.44 6.21
C HIS A 60 -15.68 2.82 5.81
N ASP A 61 -16.67 2.09 6.34
CA ASP A 61 -18.09 2.40 6.19
C ASP A 61 -18.50 3.69 6.93
N VAL A 62 -19.80 4.02 6.88
CA VAL A 62 -20.37 5.23 7.50
C VAL A 62 -20.15 5.34 9.01
N ALA A 63 -20.02 4.21 9.72
CA ALA A 63 -19.85 4.16 11.17
C ALA A 63 -18.39 3.91 11.58
N SER A 64 -17.47 3.88 10.62
CA SER A 64 -16.07 3.54 10.87
C SER A 64 -15.40 4.53 11.82
N ILE A 65 -14.75 3.97 12.84
CA ILE A 65 -13.82 4.66 13.75
C ILE A 65 -12.36 4.29 13.46
N ASN A 66 -12.10 3.42 12.48
CA ASN A 66 -10.75 3.05 12.06
C ASN A 66 -10.15 4.23 11.31
N GLY A 67 -8.88 4.58 11.53
CA GLY A 67 -8.24 5.66 10.77
C GLY A 67 -8.25 5.37 9.26
N PRO A 68 -8.59 6.33 8.38
CA PRO A 68 -8.91 7.76 8.60
C PRO A 68 -10.40 8.07 8.87
N GLY A 69 -11.23 7.05 9.07
CA GLY A 69 -12.67 7.13 9.27
C GLY A 69 -13.46 6.64 8.07
N PRO A 70 -14.70 7.10 7.90
CA PRO A 70 -15.56 6.77 6.76
C PRO A 70 -14.98 7.28 5.44
N LEU A 71 -15.15 6.49 4.37
CA LEU A 71 -14.78 6.85 2.99
C LEU A 71 -16.00 6.74 2.05
N THR A 72 -17.12 7.36 2.42
CA THR A 72 -18.42 7.23 1.75
C THR A 72 -18.66 8.27 0.66
N ASN A 73 -17.87 9.35 0.61
CA ASN A 73 -18.06 10.45 -0.33
C ASN A 73 -16.76 11.16 -0.67
N TYR A 74 -16.79 12.00 -1.71
CA TYR A 74 -15.64 12.78 -2.18
C TYR A 74 -14.94 13.54 -1.06
N SER A 75 -15.67 14.29 -0.23
CA SER A 75 -15.06 15.14 0.81
C SER A 75 -14.22 14.32 1.79
N GLN A 76 -14.75 13.16 2.20
CA GLN A 76 -14.03 12.24 3.08
C GLN A 76 -12.78 11.65 2.41
N VAL A 77 -12.91 11.17 1.16
CA VAL A 77 -11.77 10.61 0.41
C VAL A 77 -10.70 11.69 0.18
N PHE A 78 -11.12 12.89 -0.22
CA PHE A 78 -10.24 14.03 -0.43
C PHE A 78 -9.50 14.41 0.84
N ASN A 79 -10.18 14.55 1.97
CA ASN A 79 -9.56 14.90 3.24
C ASN A 79 -8.56 13.83 3.72
N ALA A 80 -8.83 12.56 3.45
CA ALA A 80 -7.98 11.43 3.81
C ALA A 80 -6.89 11.09 2.78
N ARG A 81 -6.85 11.76 1.62
CA ARG A 81 -6.09 11.32 0.43
C ARG A 81 -4.63 11.01 0.69
N LEU A 82 -3.91 11.81 1.49
CA LEU A 82 -2.48 11.57 1.75
C LEU A 82 -2.26 10.32 2.61
N VAL A 83 -3.17 10.05 3.55
CA VAL A 83 -3.15 8.83 4.36
C VAL A 83 -3.46 7.62 3.48
N ILE A 84 -4.47 7.73 2.61
CA ILE A 84 -4.82 6.69 1.63
C ILE A 84 -3.61 6.40 0.73
N ARG A 85 -2.98 7.42 0.15
CA ARG A 85 -1.81 7.29 -0.73
C ARG A 85 -0.70 6.48 -0.06
N GLY A 86 -0.30 6.85 1.16
CA GLY A 86 0.77 6.14 1.88
C GLY A 86 0.37 4.71 2.25
N ALA A 87 -0.89 4.48 2.63
CA ALA A 87 -1.37 3.15 3.00
C ALA A 87 -1.44 2.18 1.81
N ILE A 88 -1.84 2.66 0.62
CA ILE A 88 -1.87 1.82 -0.59
C ILE A 88 -0.47 1.63 -1.20
N GLU A 89 0.42 2.61 -1.07
CA GLU A 89 1.80 2.56 -1.57
C GLU A 89 2.65 1.58 -0.75
N SER A 90 2.47 1.59 0.57
CA SER A 90 3.11 0.62 1.49
C SER A 90 2.47 -0.77 1.47
N GLY A 91 1.31 -0.93 0.84
CA GLY A 91 0.53 -2.16 0.84
C GLY A 91 -0.14 -2.48 2.19
N LEU A 92 -0.20 -1.51 3.11
CA LEU A 92 -0.90 -1.65 4.39
C LEU A 92 -2.41 -1.78 4.22
N MET A 93 -2.97 -1.12 3.19
CA MET A 93 -4.38 -1.16 2.85
C MET A 93 -4.59 -1.52 1.38
N PRO A 94 -5.68 -2.22 1.06
CA PRO A 94 -6.69 -2.79 1.97
C PRO A 94 -6.20 -4.07 2.69
N GLN A 95 -6.79 -4.42 3.84
CA GLN A 95 -6.37 -5.59 4.65
C GLN A 95 -6.97 -6.93 4.19
N ASN A 96 -8.22 -6.91 3.73
CA ASN A 96 -8.98 -8.13 3.38
C ASN A 96 -9.13 -8.32 1.86
N SER A 97 -8.43 -7.51 1.07
CA SER A 97 -8.45 -7.54 -0.38
C SER A 97 -7.12 -6.98 -0.91
N THR A 98 -6.98 -6.91 -2.23
CA THR A 98 -5.79 -6.32 -2.86
C THR A 98 -6.24 -5.41 -3.99
N LEU A 99 -5.63 -4.23 -4.11
CA LEU A 99 -5.77 -3.39 -5.29
C LEU A 99 -4.93 -3.95 -6.43
N SER A 100 -5.52 -4.08 -7.61
CA SER A 100 -4.73 -4.30 -8.82
C SER A 100 -3.73 -3.14 -9.04
N LYS A 101 -2.66 -3.40 -9.79
CA LYS A 101 -1.67 -2.36 -10.14
C LYS A 101 -2.34 -1.13 -10.77
N ASN A 102 -3.31 -1.35 -11.66
CA ASN A 102 -4.03 -0.26 -12.33
C ASN A 102 -4.89 0.55 -11.37
N GLN A 103 -5.62 -0.10 -10.45
CA GLN A 103 -6.43 0.60 -9.45
C GLN A 103 -5.58 1.42 -8.48
N ARG A 104 -4.48 0.84 -7.98
CA ARG A 104 -3.54 1.56 -7.10
C ARG A 104 -2.95 2.76 -7.84
N ASN A 105 -2.48 2.58 -9.07
CA ASN A 105 -1.89 3.66 -9.86
C ASN A 105 -2.93 4.75 -10.19
N ALA A 106 -4.18 4.39 -10.49
CA ALA A 106 -5.28 5.35 -10.69
C ALA A 106 -5.48 6.24 -9.47
N ILE A 107 -5.56 5.66 -8.27
CA ILE A 107 -5.72 6.42 -7.02
C ILE A 107 -4.49 7.32 -6.78
N ILE A 108 -3.27 6.78 -6.87
CA ILE A 108 -2.04 7.56 -6.66
C ILE A 108 -2.00 8.75 -7.63
N CYS A 109 -2.26 8.52 -8.92
CA CYS A 109 -2.19 9.57 -9.93
C CYS A 109 -3.32 10.59 -9.85
N TRP A 110 -4.51 10.18 -9.40
CA TRP A 110 -5.58 11.13 -9.07
C TRP A 110 -5.16 12.05 -7.92
N ILE A 111 -4.55 11.49 -6.86
CA ILE A 111 -4.06 12.26 -5.70
C ILE A 111 -2.93 13.21 -6.11
N ASP A 112 -1.94 12.70 -6.84
CA ASP A 112 -0.77 13.48 -7.29
C ASP A 112 -1.19 14.54 -8.32
N GLY A 113 -2.29 14.33 -9.04
CA GLY A 113 -2.94 15.30 -9.91
C GLY A 113 -3.82 16.34 -9.20
N GLY A 114 -3.79 16.42 -7.87
CA GLY A 114 -4.55 17.39 -7.08
C GLY A 114 -5.94 16.93 -6.64
N ALA A 115 -6.29 15.66 -6.89
CA ALA A 115 -7.53 15.02 -6.47
C ALA A 115 -8.80 15.79 -6.91
N PRO A 116 -8.98 16.10 -8.21
CA PRO A 116 -10.16 16.83 -8.69
C PRO A 116 -11.47 16.06 -8.44
N ASN A 117 -12.55 16.79 -8.18
CA ASN A 117 -13.91 16.25 -8.16
C ASN A 117 -14.54 16.38 -9.55
N ASN A 118 -14.27 15.43 -10.42
CA ASN A 118 -14.72 15.41 -11.82
C ASN A 118 -15.41 14.10 -12.16
#